data_AF-A0A925V3I6-F1
#
_entry.id   AF-A0A925V3I6-F1
#
_cell.length_a   1.000
_cell.length_b   1.000
_cell.length_c   1.000
_cell.angle_alpha   90.00
_cell.angle_beta   90.00
_cell.angle_gamma   90.00
#
_symmetry.space_group_name_H-M   'P 1'
#
loop_
_entity.id
_entity.type
_entity.pdbx_description
1 polymer ?
#
loop_
_entity_poly.entity_id
_entity_poly.type
_entity_poly.pdbx_seq_one_letter_code
_entity_poly.pdbx_strand_id
1 'polypeptide(L)'
;MRRALALGVLVLVACGPGVVTQEHRAAAQTIWNERCSNCHGPLGRGDGPGAKLLMVRPRDFSDRHWKDQADDARIARTIVEGGLAVGLD
;
A
#
# COMPACT_ATOMS: atom_id res chain seq x y z
N MET A 1 49.22 13.34 4.74
CA MET A 1 48.22 14.26 5.30
C MET A 1 46.83 13.65 5.11
N ARG A 2 46.34 12.92 6.11
CA ARG A 2 45.02 12.26 6.08
C ARG A 2 43.97 13.29 6.48
N ARG A 3 43.22 13.84 5.53
CA ARG A 3 42.04 14.66 5.84
C ARG A 3 40.93 13.72 6.28
N ALA A 4 40.69 13.70 7.59
CA ALA A 4 39.60 12.97 8.21
C ALA A 4 38.26 13.62 7.83
N LEU A 5 37.28 12.74 7.66
CA LEU A 5 35.87 12.94 7.40
C LEU A 5 35.21 13.98 8.31
N ALA A 6 34.24 14.72 7.76
CA ALA A 6 33.10 15.22 8.52
C ALA A 6 31.84 15.06 7.65
N LEU A 7 31.33 13.83 7.55
CA LEU A 7 29.93 13.60 7.17
C LEU A 7 29.07 14.01 8.36
N GLY A 8 28.75 15.30 8.45
CA GLY A 8 27.69 15.80 9.30
C GLY A 8 26.35 15.69 8.58
N VAL A 9 25.76 14.49 8.51
CA VAL A 9 24.33 14.38 8.17
C VAL A 9 23.57 14.48 9.47
N LEU A 10 23.08 15.69 9.73
CA LEU A 10 22.18 16.01 10.82
C LEU A 10 20.82 15.35 10.51
N VAL A 11 20.60 14.14 11.03
CA VAL A 11 19.30 13.47 10.98
C VAL A 11 18.38 14.15 11.99
N LEU A 12 17.74 15.23 11.54
CA LEU A 12 16.62 15.82 12.25
C LEU A 12 15.31 15.29 11.65
N VAL A 13 14.37 15.03 12.55
CA VAL A 13 12.93 14.79 12.34
C VAL A 13 12.52 13.30 12.21
N ALA A 14 12.31 12.67 13.37
CA ALA A 14 11.69 11.35 13.52
C ALA A 14 10.22 11.41 13.98
N CYS A 15 9.53 12.56 13.80
CA CYS A 15 8.12 12.71 14.19
C CYS A 15 7.29 13.39 13.07
N GLY A 16 7.45 12.89 11.85
CA GLY A 16 6.60 13.22 10.70
C GLY A 16 5.94 11.96 10.13
N PRO A 17 4.93 12.07 9.25
CA PRO A 17 4.35 10.91 8.58
C PRO A 17 5.48 10.08 7.97
N GLY A 18 5.51 8.79 8.30
CA GLY A 18 6.62 7.91 7.97
C GLY A 18 6.98 8.02 6.50
N VAL A 19 8.20 8.45 6.20
CA VAL A 19 8.67 8.56 4.82
C VAL A 19 8.61 7.17 4.19
N VAL A 20 7.88 7.03 3.07
CA VAL A 20 7.84 5.78 2.30
C VAL A 20 9.18 5.59 1.59
N THR A 21 10.05 4.78 2.19
CA THR A 21 11.38 4.44 1.66
C THR A 21 11.29 3.44 0.51
N GLN A 22 12.40 3.24 -0.21
CA GLN A 22 12.47 2.21 -1.25
C GLN A 22 12.32 0.79 -0.66
N GLU A 23 12.80 0.58 0.57
CA GLU A 23 12.63 -0.67 1.30
C GLU A 23 11.16 -0.94 1.61
N HIS A 24 10.40 0.07 2.06
CA HIS A 24 8.95 -0.06 2.25
C HIS A 24 8.23 -0.45 0.95
N ARG A 25 8.64 0.12 -0.20
CA ARG A 25 8.06 -0.23 -1.51
C ARG A 25 8.39 -1.67 -1.91
N ALA A 26 9.63 -2.11 -1.70
CA ALA A 26 10.04 -3.48 -1.99
C ALA A 26 9.28 -4.49 -1.12
N ALA A 27 9.16 -4.23 0.18
CA ALA A 27 8.37 -5.05 1.09
C ALA A 27 6.89 -5.09 0.70
N ALA A 28 6.30 -3.94 0.37
CA ALA A 28 4.91 -3.85 -0.09
C ALA A 28 4.69 -4.63 -1.40
N GLN A 29 5.63 -4.60 -2.35
CA GLN A 29 5.55 -5.36 -3.60
C GLN A 29 5.56 -6.87 -3.35
N THR A 30 6.41 -7.35 -2.43
CA THR A 30 6.42 -8.77 -2.02
C THR A 30 5.07 -9.16 -1.42
N ILE A 31 4.57 -8.39 -0.45
CA ILE A 31 3.27 -8.64 0.20
C ILE A 31 2.13 -8.63 -0.82
N TRP A 32 2.15 -7.66 -1.74
CA TRP A 32 1.15 -7.55 -2.80
C TRP A 32 1.09 -8.83 -3.65
N ASN A 33 2.25 -9.31 -4.08
CA ASN A 33 2.35 -10.51 -4.90
C ASN A 33 1.85 -11.74 -4.15
N GLU A 34 2.23 -11.90 -2.87
CA GLU A 34 1.90 -13.06 -2.05
C GLU A 34 0.44 -13.10 -1.59
N ARG A 35 -0.17 -11.94 -1.29
CA ARG A 35 -1.45 -11.87 -0.55
C ARG A 35 -2.57 -11.18 -1.30
N CYS A 36 -2.26 -10.22 -2.16
CA CYS A 36 -3.26 -9.33 -2.74
C CYS A 36 -3.57 -9.68 -4.21
N SER A 37 -2.53 -10.02 -4.97
CA SER A 37 -2.58 -10.14 -6.43
C SER A 37 -3.53 -11.22 -6.95
N ASN A 38 -3.76 -12.28 -6.16
CA ASN A 38 -4.69 -13.35 -6.53
C ASN A 38 -6.13 -12.82 -6.73
N CYS A 39 -6.54 -11.80 -5.97
CA CYS A 39 -7.87 -11.19 -6.08
C CYS A 39 -7.82 -9.84 -6.80
N HIS A 40 -6.87 -8.97 -6.45
CA HIS A 40 -6.79 -7.63 -7.02
C HIS A 40 -6.08 -7.56 -8.38
N GLY A 41 -5.42 -8.63 -8.82
CA GLY A 41 -4.60 -8.66 -10.03
C GLY A 41 -3.22 -8.02 -9.82
N PRO A 42 -2.24 -8.24 -10.71
CA PRO A 42 -0.89 -7.71 -10.57
C PRO A 42 -0.85 -6.17 -10.59
N LEU A 43 -1.80 -5.54 -11.30
CA LEU A 43 -1.91 -4.09 -11.43
C LEU A 43 -3.01 -3.47 -10.55
N GLY A 44 -3.64 -4.24 -9.67
CA GLY A 44 -4.66 -3.72 -8.74
C GLY A 44 -5.99 -3.37 -9.39
N ARG A 45 -6.35 -4.02 -10.49
CA ARG A 45 -7.57 -3.73 -11.28
C ARG A 45 -8.79 -4.54 -10.84
N GLY A 46 -8.67 -5.38 -9.81
CA GLY A 46 -9.76 -6.24 -9.36
C GLY A 46 -10.08 -7.39 -10.33
N ASP A 47 -9.10 -7.77 -11.13
CA ASP A 47 -9.19 -8.76 -12.21
C ASP A 47 -8.31 -9.99 -11.97
N GLY A 48 -7.85 -10.20 -10.73
CA GLY A 48 -7.09 -11.38 -10.35
C GLY A 48 -7.88 -12.69 -10.57
N PRO A 49 -7.21 -13.84 -10.72
CA PRO A 49 -7.88 -15.12 -10.99
C PRO A 49 -8.92 -15.51 -9.92
N GLY A 50 -8.68 -15.15 -8.66
CA GLY A 50 -9.61 -15.34 -7.55
C GLY A 50 -10.79 -14.35 -7.53
N ALA A 51 -10.72 -13.22 -8.25
CA ALA A 51 -11.77 -12.20 -8.25
C ALA A 51 -13.14 -12.73 -8.69
N LYS A 52 -13.15 -13.71 -9.60
CA LYS A 52 -14.38 -14.31 -10.16
C LYS A 52 -15.13 -15.18 -9.14
N LEU A 53 -14.49 -15.55 -8.03
CA LEU A 53 -15.05 -16.40 -6.99
C LEU A 53 -15.72 -15.58 -5.86
N LEU A 54 -15.60 -14.26 -5.90
CA LEU A 54 -16.12 -13.37 -4.87
C LEU A 54 -17.46 -12.77 -5.30
N MET A 55 -18.43 -12.74 -4.37
CA MET A 55 -19.71 -12.06 -4.60
C MET A 55 -19.52 -10.54 -4.74
N VAL A 56 -18.67 -9.97 -3.89
CA VAL A 56 -18.23 -8.58 -3.99
C VAL A 56 -16.93 -8.53 -4.77
N ARG A 57 -16.92 -7.84 -5.91
CA ARG A 57 -15.71 -7.71 -6.73
C ARG A 57 -14.66 -6.86 -6.01
N PRO A 58 -13.37 -7.26 -6.03
CA PRO A 58 -12.30 -6.42 -5.51
C PRO A 58 -12.26 -5.07 -6.22
N ARG A 59 -11.93 -4.02 -5.47
CA ARG A 59 -11.81 -2.65 -5.99
C ARG A 59 -10.73 -2.57 -7.09
N ASP A 60 -11.05 -1.86 -8.17
CA ASP A 60 -10.08 -1.35 -9.14
C ASP A 60 -9.43 -0.07 -8.60
N PHE A 61 -8.15 -0.15 -8.25
CA PHE A 61 -7.36 0.98 -7.74
C PHE A 61 -6.91 1.94 -8.85
N SER A 62 -7.09 1.57 -10.12
CA SER A 62 -6.88 2.46 -11.27
C SER A 62 -8.03 3.44 -11.48
N ASP A 63 -9.19 3.21 -10.85
CA ASP A 63 -10.33 4.14 -10.81
C ASP A 63 -9.91 5.48 -10.19
N ARG A 64 -10.12 6.58 -10.93
CA ARG A 64 -9.76 7.94 -10.47
C ARG A 64 -10.70 8.46 -9.39
N HIS A 65 -12.00 8.26 -9.55
CA HIS A 65 -13.00 8.71 -8.59
C HIS A 65 -12.78 8.04 -7.22
N TRP A 66 -12.39 6.77 -7.18
CA TRP A 66 -11.97 6.11 -5.94
C TRP A 66 -10.70 6.73 -5.36
N LYS A 67 -9.65 6.95 -6.17
CA LYS A 67 -8.40 7.57 -5.71
C LYS A 67 -8.62 8.95 -5.11
N ASP A 68 -9.52 9.74 -5.69
CA ASP A 68 -9.84 11.09 -5.21
C ASP A 68 -10.53 11.08 -3.84
N GLN A 69 -11.15 9.96 -3.46
CA GLN A 69 -11.83 9.76 -2.18
C GLN A 69 -11.06 8.83 -1.22
N ALA A 70 -9.97 8.24 -1.71
CA ALA A 70 -9.19 7.29 -0.95
C ALA A 70 -8.40 8.03 0.15
N ASP A 71 -8.44 7.46 1.34
CA ASP A 71 -7.70 7.94 2.49
C ASP A 71 -6.89 6.77 3.05
N ASP A 72 -5.64 7.05 3.44
CA ASP A 72 -4.70 6.04 3.93
C ASP A 72 -5.22 5.34 5.20
N ALA A 73 -5.92 6.06 6.08
CA ALA A 73 -6.46 5.47 7.31
C ALA A 73 -7.60 4.49 7.00
N ARG A 74 -8.49 4.84 6.05
CA ARG A 74 -9.52 3.91 5.55
C ARG A 74 -8.90 2.70 4.85
N ILE A 75 -7.88 2.88 4.02
CA ILE A 75 -7.19 1.78 3.34
C ILE A 75 -6.55 0.83 4.37
N ALA A 76 -5.80 1.37 5.32
CA ALA A 76 -5.15 0.59 6.38
C ALA A 76 -6.17 -0.22 7.19
N ARG A 77 -7.30 0.41 7.58
CA ARG A 77 -8.39 -0.28 8.28
C ARG A 77 -9.00 -1.40 7.43
N THR A 78 -9.23 -1.15 6.14
CA THR A 78 -9.77 -2.17 5.22
C THR A 78 -8.84 -3.38 5.09
N ILE A 79 -7.51 -3.16 5.08
CA ILE A 79 -6.52 -4.24 4.98
C ILE A 79 -6.51 -5.11 6.25
N VAL A 80 -6.61 -4.49 7.43
CA VAL A 80 -6.49 -5.19 8.72
C VAL A 80 -7.81 -5.80 9.18
N GLU A 81 -8.91 -5.10 8.99
CA GLU A 81 -10.23 -5.45 9.54
C GLU A 81 -11.21 -5.98 8.47
N GLY A 82 -10.86 -5.88 7.18
CA GLY A 82 -11.69 -6.30 6.06
C GLY A 82 -12.71 -5.25 5.60
N GLY A 83 -13.42 -5.57 4.51
CA GLY A 83 -14.38 -4.65 3.87
C GLY A 83 -15.58 -4.28 4.73
N LEU A 84 -16.10 -5.23 5.53
CA LEU A 84 -17.28 -5.01 6.37
C LEU A 84 -17.05 -3.91 7.42
N ALA A 85 -15.82 -3.79 7.96
CA ALA A 85 -15.46 -2.76 8.94
C ALA A 85 -15.50 -1.32 8.36
N VAL A 86 -15.60 -1.19 7.04
CA VAL A 86 -15.67 0.10 6.34
C VAL A 86 -16.91 0.25 5.45
N GLY A 87 -17.93 -0.58 5.68
CA GLY A 87 -19.18 -0.57 4.93
C GLY A 87 -19.02 -0.99 3.47
N LEU A 88 -18.15 -1.96 3.20
CA LEU A 88 -18.05 -2.65 1.91
C LEU A 88 -18.65 -4.04 2.11
N ASP A 89 -19.98 -4.13 2.01
CA ASP A 89 -20.81 -5.34 2.07
C ASP A 89 -21.41 -5.72 0.71
#